data_AF-A0A1B4VCX2-F1
#
_entry.id   AF-A0A1B4VCX2-F1
#
_cell.length_a   1.000
_cell.length_b   1.000
_cell.length_c   1.000
_cell.angle_alpha   90.00
_cell.angle_beta   90.00
_cell.angle_gamma   90.00
#
_symmetry.space_group_name_H-M   'P 1'
#
loop_
_entity.id
_entity.type
_entity.pdbx_description
1 polymer ?
#
loop_
_entity_poly.entity_id
_entity_poly.type
_entity_poly.pdbx_seq_one_letter_code
_entity_poly.pdbx_strand_id
1 'polypeptide(L)'
;MGALGLAVFFHGPQIVLLAGAQMLIVLWLALSLLRRQEGLRAPADAITVTLTCFLAWLALSLSWSPVPALSMMTFWWVGALGLSYWACTVSPERERVWQWASGFAFLGAVALCGMALVQLIVYKQPPRASFINIHSFAAMLVLIALPATARWLAELRTGRRLPVAALGAGLFLLFFTIATTQGRGTTVSLFLGMGVLAVLTYRQVARTHLAGVAGLAIGAYLCADLLTRGAVGTRISTLADPAIAALPRMLIWKGSFQMALDHWWLGTGLGTYYLIWPRYRDPTDASLGFFAHNDYLHLWIEGGLAAPLVLLALYVAVLVGLIRFRKRAPDPLPSIESAGLFGGLLAIAAHSMLDFNLYVLPISILAGLVLARYRALIGMNPHAVHGAVSSGLFRRPAVFRLAVGVAALLSLAYLAALGTSDYFYGRGLALARSGDFAAAGESYAWAGRLNGRDDRVMLAHADLYRHVVARTPADAPERPVLYRAALSLLDEAQSANPLRATVHALRARLYHENPSLTGPSWRTAAMQEYQRALALDPRLFKTRHAYARLLLDAGDRSAGRRVLEDGIRHWYVPNPALVPLYETTARLRREAGDAKGAVEMEDRVRDLSARLARLAPVRPAAPDREPRMAATMP
;
A
#
# COMPACT_ATOMS: atom_id res chain seq x y z
N MET A 1 20.69 -1.23 2.41
CA MET A 1 20.57 0.25 2.55
C MET A 1 19.86 0.87 1.36
N GLY A 2 20.38 0.79 0.13
CA GLY A 2 19.75 1.40 -1.05
C GLY A 2 18.27 1.03 -1.23
N ALA A 3 17.91 -0.25 -1.05
CA ALA A 3 16.51 -0.68 -1.08
C ALA A 3 15.62 0.01 -0.03
N LEU A 4 16.11 0.17 1.21
CA LEU A 4 15.40 0.92 2.26
C LEU A 4 15.28 2.41 1.92
N GLY A 5 16.35 2.99 1.36
CA GLY A 5 16.38 4.40 0.95
C GLY A 5 15.36 4.72 -0.15
N LEU A 6 15.18 3.82 -1.13
CA LEU A 6 14.12 3.95 -2.14
C LEU A 6 12.73 3.70 -1.55
N ALA A 7 12.61 2.68 -0.69
CA ALA A 7 11.32 2.24 -0.15
C ALA A 7 10.59 3.33 0.67
N VAL A 8 11.30 4.18 1.40
CA VAL A 8 10.67 5.26 2.19
C VAL A 8 10.00 6.34 1.33
N PHE A 9 10.31 6.43 0.04
CA PHE A 9 9.67 7.34 -0.92
C PHE A 9 8.64 6.66 -1.81
N PHE A 10 8.44 5.35 -1.65
CA PHE A 10 7.43 4.61 -2.39
C PHE A 10 6.09 4.65 -1.65
N HIS A 11 5.04 5.10 -2.33
CA HIS A 11 3.70 5.27 -1.75
C HIS A 11 2.60 4.57 -2.55
N GLY A 12 2.97 3.65 -3.44
CA GLY A 12 2.06 2.93 -4.33
C GLY A 12 2.22 3.34 -5.80
N PRO A 13 1.92 4.60 -6.18
CA PRO A 13 1.97 5.01 -7.59
C PRO A 13 3.38 5.04 -8.22
N GLN A 14 4.45 5.17 -7.41
CA GLN A 14 5.82 5.32 -7.92
C GLN A 14 6.47 3.95 -8.22
N ILE A 15 5.99 3.24 -9.23
CA ILE A 15 6.41 1.86 -9.51
C ILE A 15 7.91 1.77 -9.80
N VAL A 16 8.53 2.81 -10.38
CA VAL A 16 9.99 2.90 -10.55
C VAL A 16 10.76 2.70 -9.23
N LEU A 17 10.26 3.26 -8.12
CA LEU A 17 10.91 3.12 -6.80
C LEU A 17 10.75 1.70 -6.24
N LEU A 18 9.59 1.08 -6.43
CA LEU A 18 9.36 -0.32 -6.08
C LEU A 18 10.30 -1.23 -6.87
N ALA A 19 10.37 -1.06 -8.20
CA ALA A 19 11.23 -1.83 -9.07
C ALA A 19 12.70 -1.70 -8.65
N GLY A 20 13.19 -0.46 -8.45
CA GLY A 20 14.57 -0.22 -8.01
C GLY A 20 14.88 -0.84 -6.65
N ALA A 21 13.97 -0.72 -5.67
CA ALA A 21 14.16 -1.34 -4.35
C ALA A 21 14.23 -2.87 -4.45
N GLN A 22 13.36 -3.49 -5.24
CA GLN A 22 13.34 -4.94 -5.42
C GLN A 22 14.54 -5.46 -6.21
N MET A 23 14.99 -4.74 -7.24
CA MET A 23 16.21 -5.09 -7.98
C MET A 23 17.42 -5.16 -7.05
N LEU A 24 17.54 -4.22 -6.11
CA LEU A 24 18.61 -4.23 -5.10
C LEU A 24 18.50 -5.42 -4.14
N ILE A 25 17.29 -5.82 -3.73
CA ILE A 25 17.09 -7.00 -2.86
C ILE A 25 17.40 -8.30 -3.63
N VAL A 26 16.93 -8.42 -4.87
CA VAL A 26 17.20 -9.58 -5.74
C VAL A 26 18.69 -9.70 -6.02
N LEU A 27 19.36 -8.60 -6.37
CA LEU A 27 20.80 -8.59 -6.59
C LEU A 27 21.55 -8.99 -5.32
N TRP A 28 21.16 -8.45 -4.17
CA TRP A 28 21.76 -8.80 -2.89
C TRP A 28 21.59 -10.30 -2.55
N LEU A 29 20.38 -10.84 -2.74
CA LEU A 29 20.08 -12.26 -2.53
C LEU A 29 20.91 -13.14 -3.48
N ALA A 30 20.89 -12.84 -4.79
CA ALA A 30 21.59 -13.59 -5.81
C ALA A 30 23.11 -13.60 -5.57
N LEU A 31 23.72 -12.43 -5.31
CA LEU A 31 25.15 -12.35 -5.00
C LEU A 31 25.51 -13.09 -3.71
N SER A 32 24.64 -13.06 -2.70
CA SER A 32 24.85 -13.81 -1.45
C SER A 32 24.81 -15.33 -1.68
N LEU A 33 23.93 -15.80 -2.56
CA LEU A 33 23.83 -17.22 -2.93
C LEU A 33 24.99 -17.66 -3.83
N LEU A 34 25.38 -16.87 -4.82
CA LEU A 34 26.45 -17.18 -5.78
C LEU A 34 27.84 -17.25 -5.12
N ARG A 35 28.05 -16.52 -4.02
CA ARG A 35 29.31 -16.57 -3.23
C ARG A 35 29.47 -17.84 -2.40
N ARG A 36 28.42 -18.68 -2.28
CA ARG A 36 28.52 -19.92 -1.49
C ARG A 36 29.25 -20.99 -2.28
N GLN A 37 30.21 -21.65 -1.63
CA GLN A 37 30.99 -22.74 -2.25
C GLN A 37 30.22 -24.07 -2.27
N GLU A 38 29.42 -24.32 -1.25
CA GLU A 38 28.45 -25.43 -1.22
C GLU A 38 27.07 -24.89 -1.66
N GLY A 39 26.23 -25.75 -2.25
CA GLY A 39 24.84 -25.40 -2.62
C GLY A 39 23.99 -24.90 -1.44
N LEU A 40 22.69 -24.66 -1.66
CA LEU A 40 21.82 -24.13 -0.61
C LEU A 40 21.58 -25.15 0.53
N ARG A 41 22.30 -25.00 1.63
CA ARG A 41 21.93 -25.57 2.94
C ARG A 41 21.05 -24.55 3.67
N ALA A 42 19.76 -24.57 3.34
CA ALA A 42 18.76 -23.75 4.00
C ALA A 42 18.53 -24.27 5.43
N PRO A 43 18.41 -23.37 6.42
CA PRO A 43 18.02 -23.80 7.76
C PRO A 43 16.54 -24.18 7.79
N ALA A 44 16.22 -25.38 8.30
CA ALA A 44 14.84 -25.89 8.40
C ALA A 44 14.20 -25.63 9.77
N ASP A 45 14.50 -24.49 10.39
CA ASP A 45 13.78 -24.06 11.59
C ASP A 45 12.38 -23.53 11.24
N ALA A 46 11.48 -23.56 12.23
CA ALA A 46 10.07 -23.23 12.04
C ALA A 46 9.84 -21.82 11.46
N ILE A 47 10.67 -20.82 11.81
CA ILE A 47 10.54 -19.45 11.28
C ILE A 47 10.87 -19.45 9.79
N THR A 48 11.99 -20.05 9.39
CA THR A 48 12.38 -20.14 7.98
C THR A 48 11.34 -20.89 7.16
N VAL A 49 10.86 -22.04 7.66
CA VAL A 49 9.89 -22.88 6.95
C VAL A 49 8.57 -22.12 6.77
N THR A 50 7.99 -21.60 7.85
CA THR A 50 6.69 -20.90 7.78
C THR A 50 6.75 -19.64 6.91
N LEU A 51 7.81 -18.84 7.00
CA LEU A 51 7.98 -17.66 6.12
C LEU A 51 8.18 -18.06 4.65
N THR A 52 8.88 -19.16 4.39
CA THR A 52 9.05 -19.66 3.02
C THR A 52 7.74 -20.22 2.48
N CYS A 53 6.96 -20.93 3.29
CA CYS A 53 5.60 -21.34 2.95
C CYS A 53 4.70 -20.12 2.69
N PHE A 54 4.84 -19.04 3.46
CA PHE A 54 4.09 -17.81 3.23
C PHE A 54 4.43 -17.22 1.87
N LEU A 55 5.72 -17.04 1.56
CA LEU A 55 6.17 -16.53 0.27
C LEU A 55 5.76 -17.45 -0.89
N ALA A 56 5.86 -18.76 -0.70
CA ALA A 56 5.44 -19.76 -1.69
C ALA A 56 3.93 -19.73 -1.92
N TRP A 57 3.13 -19.54 -0.88
CA TRP A 57 1.68 -19.36 -0.99
C TRP A 57 1.32 -18.09 -1.76
N LEU A 58 1.97 -16.96 -1.45
CA LEU A 58 1.79 -15.72 -2.21
C LEU A 58 2.17 -15.92 -3.70
N ALA A 59 3.28 -16.61 -3.99
CA ALA A 59 3.69 -16.91 -5.36
C ALA A 59 2.70 -17.85 -6.07
N LEU A 60 2.23 -18.89 -5.38
CA LEU A 60 1.25 -19.83 -5.90
C LEU A 60 -0.07 -19.14 -6.23
N SER A 61 -0.49 -18.16 -5.43
CA SER A 61 -1.72 -17.38 -5.65
C SER A 61 -1.74 -16.58 -6.94
N LEU A 62 -0.59 -16.35 -7.55
CA LEU A 62 -0.50 -15.70 -8.86
C LEU A 62 -1.13 -16.55 -9.98
N SER A 63 -1.21 -17.87 -9.81
CA SER A 63 -1.70 -18.78 -10.85
C SER A 63 -3.21 -18.72 -11.08
N TRP A 64 -3.99 -18.21 -10.13
CA TRP A 64 -5.45 -18.05 -10.24
C TRP A 64 -5.93 -16.61 -10.12
N SER A 65 -5.01 -15.63 -10.17
CA SER A 65 -5.41 -14.23 -10.10
C SER A 65 -6.19 -13.81 -11.36
N PRO A 66 -7.34 -13.14 -11.22
CA PRO A 66 -8.06 -12.55 -12.36
C PRO A 66 -7.32 -11.33 -12.95
N VAL A 67 -6.33 -10.75 -12.24
CA VAL A 67 -5.55 -9.59 -12.70
C VAL A 67 -4.04 -9.87 -12.53
N PRO A 68 -3.43 -10.68 -13.41
CA PRO A 68 -2.08 -11.21 -13.20
C PRO A 68 -0.99 -10.13 -13.06
N ALA A 69 -1.05 -9.04 -13.84
CA ALA A 69 -0.04 -7.98 -13.79
C ALA A 69 -0.04 -7.26 -12.42
N LEU A 70 -1.24 -6.96 -11.91
CA LEU A 70 -1.43 -6.34 -10.59
C LEU A 70 -0.97 -7.28 -9.47
N SER A 71 -1.36 -8.56 -9.52
CA SER A 71 -0.95 -9.53 -8.51
C SER A 71 0.54 -9.80 -8.50
N MET A 72 1.18 -9.85 -9.67
CA MET A 72 2.64 -9.96 -9.76
C MET A 72 3.33 -8.76 -9.12
N MET A 73 2.87 -7.53 -9.38
CA MET A 73 3.40 -6.33 -8.73
C MET A 73 3.22 -6.38 -7.21
N THR A 74 2.03 -6.77 -6.73
CA THR A 74 1.75 -6.89 -5.30
C THR A 74 2.56 -8.01 -4.63
N PHE A 75 2.84 -9.11 -5.33
CA PHE A 75 3.74 -10.15 -4.83
C PHE A 75 5.14 -9.58 -4.54
N TRP A 76 5.70 -8.77 -5.44
CA TRP A 76 6.98 -8.10 -5.19
C TRP A 76 6.89 -7.12 -4.02
N TRP A 77 5.76 -6.43 -3.87
CA TRP A 77 5.54 -5.49 -2.77
C TRP A 77 5.46 -6.19 -1.39
N VAL A 78 4.51 -7.11 -1.20
CA VAL A 78 4.30 -7.80 0.09
C VAL A 78 5.40 -8.84 0.36
N GLY A 79 5.87 -9.51 -0.70
CA GLY A 79 6.97 -10.48 -0.65
C GLY A 79 8.31 -9.89 -0.24
N ALA A 80 8.46 -8.57 -0.20
CA ALA A 80 9.66 -7.87 0.28
C ALA A 80 10.10 -8.33 1.67
N LEU A 81 9.16 -8.71 2.54
CA LEU A 81 9.46 -9.27 3.87
C LEU A 81 10.23 -10.59 3.76
N GLY A 82 9.75 -11.52 2.95
CA GLY A 82 10.40 -12.82 2.74
C GLY A 82 11.73 -12.67 1.99
N LEU A 83 11.77 -11.80 0.98
CA LEU A 83 12.97 -11.57 0.18
C LEU A 83 14.10 -10.90 0.99
N SER A 84 13.81 -9.87 1.79
CA SER A 84 14.81 -9.23 2.64
C SER A 84 15.29 -10.14 3.76
N TYR A 85 14.40 -10.94 4.33
CA TYR A 85 14.74 -11.99 5.30
C TYR A 85 15.72 -12.99 4.71
N TRP A 86 15.42 -13.53 3.53
CA TRP A 86 16.27 -14.54 2.89
C TRP A 86 17.61 -13.95 2.48
N ALA A 87 17.62 -12.76 1.89
CA ALA A 87 18.83 -12.05 1.51
C ALA A 87 19.77 -11.83 2.71
N CYS A 88 19.21 -11.49 3.88
CA CYS A 88 19.97 -11.37 5.12
C CYS A 88 20.45 -12.73 5.65
N THR A 89 19.57 -13.74 5.63
CA THR A 89 19.83 -15.07 6.21
C THR A 89 20.94 -15.82 5.48
N VAL A 90 20.99 -15.71 4.15
CA VAL A 90 22.02 -16.39 3.34
C VAL A 90 23.31 -15.58 3.19
N SER A 91 23.32 -14.31 3.63
CA SER A 91 24.49 -13.45 3.52
C SER A 91 25.67 -13.96 4.37
N PRO A 92 26.87 -14.11 3.79
CA PRO A 92 28.07 -14.52 4.54
C PRO A 92 28.42 -13.56 5.68
N GLU A 93 28.15 -12.27 5.49
CA GLU A 93 28.49 -11.20 6.44
C GLU A 93 27.26 -10.69 7.21
N ARG A 94 26.31 -11.58 7.52
CA ARG A 94 25.02 -11.21 8.13
C ARG A 94 25.12 -10.30 9.36
N GLU A 95 26.16 -10.46 10.18
CA GLU A 95 26.40 -9.61 11.35
C GLU A 95 26.72 -8.17 10.94
N ARG A 96 27.66 -8.02 10.02
CA ARG A 96 28.07 -6.72 9.47
C ARG A 96 26.90 -6.06 8.76
N VAL A 97 26.15 -6.81 7.97
CA VAL A 97 24.92 -6.32 7.32
C VAL A 97 23.92 -5.78 8.33
N TRP A 98 23.66 -6.51 9.43
CA TRP A 98 22.74 -6.06 10.47
C TRP A 98 23.20 -4.77 11.13
N GLN A 99 24.47 -4.67 11.52
CA GLN A 99 25.01 -3.47 12.17
C GLN A 99 24.85 -2.22 11.30
N TRP A 100 25.19 -2.35 10.01
CA TRP A 100 25.08 -1.29 9.03
C TRP A 100 23.63 -0.95 8.69
N ALA A 101 22.77 -1.95 8.48
CA ALA A 101 21.37 -1.74 8.13
C ALA A 101 20.57 -1.12 9.29
N SER A 102 20.80 -1.56 10.53
CA SER A 102 20.15 -1.00 11.72
C SER A 102 20.60 0.43 11.99
N GLY A 103 21.90 0.74 11.85
CA GLY A 103 22.41 2.11 11.92
C GLY A 103 21.83 3.02 10.85
N PHE A 104 21.81 2.57 9.59
CA PHE A 104 21.19 3.31 8.48
C PHE A 104 19.69 3.55 8.71
N ALA A 105 18.95 2.53 9.16
CA ALA A 105 17.53 2.66 9.45
C ALA A 105 17.26 3.65 10.59
N PHE A 106 18.06 3.62 11.66
CA PHE A 106 17.92 4.56 12.78
C PHE A 106 18.23 6.00 12.37
N LEU A 107 19.33 6.24 11.66
CA LEU A 107 19.68 7.58 11.17
C LEU A 107 18.66 8.10 10.14
N GLY A 108 18.20 7.24 9.24
CA GLY A 108 17.12 7.56 8.31
C GLY A 108 15.81 7.92 9.02
N ALA A 109 15.46 7.19 10.08
CA ALA A 109 14.29 7.50 10.91
C ALA A 109 14.42 8.86 11.61
N VAL A 110 15.59 9.18 12.15
CA VAL A 110 15.88 10.51 12.75
C VAL A 110 15.72 11.63 11.71
N ALA A 111 16.26 11.45 10.50
CA ALA A 111 16.11 12.42 9.41
C ALA A 111 14.63 12.61 9.00
N LEU A 112 13.87 11.52 8.89
CA LEU A 112 12.44 11.56 8.59
C LEU A 112 11.64 12.21 9.72
N CYS A 113 12.01 11.99 10.99
CA CYS A 113 11.43 12.72 12.12
C CYS A 113 11.66 14.23 11.98
N GLY A 114 12.87 14.66 11.62
CA GLY A 114 13.16 16.07 11.32
C GLY A 114 12.23 16.65 10.24
N MET A 115 12.05 15.92 9.13
CA MET A 115 11.11 16.32 8.06
C MET A 115 9.66 16.40 8.58
N ALA A 116 9.22 15.42 9.39
CA ALA A 116 7.89 15.41 9.97
C ALA A 116 7.66 16.60 10.93
N LEU A 117 8.68 17.01 11.69
CA LEU A 117 8.61 18.18 12.55
C LEU A 117 8.54 19.48 11.77
N VAL A 118 9.26 19.60 10.64
CA VAL A 118 9.12 20.74 9.73
C VAL A 118 7.68 20.80 9.18
N GLN A 119 7.09 19.66 8.78
CA GLN A 119 5.70 19.62 8.35
C GLN A 119 4.74 20.11 9.44
N LEU A 120 4.92 19.66 10.68
CA LEU A 120 4.05 20.04 11.80
C LEU A 120 4.20 21.50 12.21
N ILE A 121 5.45 21.96 12.41
CA ILE A 121 5.74 23.26 13.01
C ILE A 121 5.68 24.37 11.98
N VAL A 122 6.31 24.17 10.81
CA VAL A 122 6.44 25.20 9.77
C VAL A 122 5.24 25.17 8.84
N TYR A 123 4.92 24.00 8.26
CA TYR A 123 3.85 23.90 7.26
C TYR A 123 2.45 23.72 7.84
N LYS A 124 2.33 23.51 9.16
CA LYS A 124 1.05 23.22 9.85
C LYS A 124 0.30 22.04 9.22
N GLN A 125 1.06 21.06 8.74
CA GLN A 125 0.57 19.83 8.11
C GLN A 125 0.77 18.62 9.04
N PRO A 126 0.02 17.53 8.83
CA PRO A 126 0.25 16.30 9.59
C PRO A 126 1.70 15.79 9.47
N PRO A 127 2.36 15.38 10.58
CA PRO A 127 3.76 14.95 10.60
C PRO A 127 3.95 13.55 10.01
N ARG A 128 3.85 13.43 8.68
CA ARG A 128 3.90 12.15 7.95
C ARG A 128 5.22 11.87 7.24
N ALA A 129 6.15 12.83 7.27
CA ALA A 129 7.40 12.81 6.50
C ALA A 129 7.11 12.53 5.01
N SER A 130 7.73 11.51 4.43
CA SER A 130 7.44 11.08 3.06
C SER A 130 6.10 10.33 2.93
N PHE A 131 5.56 9.72 3.98
CA PHE A 131 4.44 8.78 3.87
C PHE A 131 3.11 9.46 3.54
N ILE A 132 2.25 8.76 2.79
CA ILE A 132 0.85 9.17 2.60
C ILE A 132 0.04 8.94 3.88
N ASN A 133 0.11 7.73 4.43
CA ASN A 133 -0.53 7.36 5.69
C ASN A 133 0.41 7.66 6.86
N ILE A 134 0.01 8.62 7.71
CA ILE A 134 0.76 9.03 8.89
C ILE A 134 0.96 7.89 9.91
N HIS A 135 -0.01 6.97 10.00
CA HIS A 135 0.07 5.84 10.93
C HIS A 135 1.06 4.77 10.47
N SER A 136 1.25 4.61 9.15
CA SER A 136 2.31 3.76 8.60
C SER A 136 3.70 4.34 8.90
N PHE A 137 3.86 5.66 8.84
CA PHE A 137 5.12 6.31 9.25
C PHE A 137 5.43 6.02 10.72
N ALA A 138 4.47 6.26 11.62
CA ALA A 138 4.63 5.97 13.04
C ALA A 138 4.91 4.48 13.32
N ALA A 139 4.24 3.55 12.63
CA ALA A 139 4.50 2.12 12.76
C ALA A 139 5.94 1.74 12.38
N MET A 140 6.49 2.33 11.30
CA MET A 140 7.90 2.15 10.93
C MET A 140 8.83 2.64 12.05
N LEU A 141 8.54 3.80 12.64
CA LEU A 141 9.33 4.33 13.77
C LEU A 141 9.27 3.39 14.97
N VAL A 142 8.11 2.79 15.28
CA VAL A 142 7.98 1.79 16.37
C VAL A 142 8.85 0.56 16.12
N LEU A 143 8.84 0.03 14.90
CA LEU A 143 9.66 -1.13 14.51
C LEU A 143 11.17 -0.86 14.66
N ILE A 144 11.61 0.39 14.45
CA ILE A 144 13.00 0.81 14.61
C ILE A 144 13.34 1.13 16.08
N ALA A 145 12.42 1.79 16.79
CA ALA A 145 12.63 2.28 18.15
C ALA A 145 12.80 1.14 19.16
N LEU A 146 12.12 0.01 19.02
CA LEU A 146 12.18 -1.08 19.99
C LEU A 146 13.53 -1.84 19.99
N PRO A 147 14.10 -2.24 18.84
CA PRO A 147 15.47 -2.72 18.77
C PRO A 147 16.50 -1.67 19.20
N ALA A 148 16.31 -0.40 18.85
CA ALA A 148 17.20 0.69 19.28
C ALA A 148 17.15 0.92 20.80
N THR A 149 16.00 0.74 21.43
CA THR A 149 15.82 0.79 22.88
C THR A 149 16.56 -0.35 23.57
N ALA A 150 16.48 -1.57 23.04
CA ALA A 150 17.28 -2.70 23.53
C ALA A 150 18.79 -2.43 23.39
N ARG A 151 19.23 -1.85 22.27
CA ARG A 151 20.62 -1.41 22.10
C ARG A 151 21.02 -0.34 23.12
N TRP A 152 20.15 0.64 23.38
CA TRP A 152 20.41 1.67 24.38
C TRP A 152 20.55 1.09 25.79
N LEU A 153 19.69 0.13 26.17
CA LEU A 153 19.81 -0.60 27.43
C LEU A 153 21.13 -1.40 27.53
N ALA A 154 21.58 -1.99 26.42
CA ALA A 154 22.87 -2.67 26.36
C ALA A 154 24.05 -1.70 26.54
N GLU A 155 24.01 -0.52 25.92
CA GLU A 155 25.06 0.51 26.07
C GLU A 155 25.06 1.15 27.46
N LEU A 156 23.90 1.28 28.10
CA LEU A 156 23.83 1.72 29.51
C LEU A 156 24.56 0.75 30.45
N ARG A 157 24.69 -0.53 30.10
CA ARG A 157 25.51 -1.50 30.86
C ARG A 157 27.01 -1.32 30.63
N THR A 158 27.43 -0.76 29.49
CA THR A 158 28.86 -0.55 29.18
C THR A 158 29.41 0.74 29.77
N GLY A 159 28.55 1.66 30.21
CA GLY A 159 28.94 2.94 30.82
C GLY A 159 29.44 4.00 29.81
N ARG A 160 29.31 3.75 28.51
CA ARG A 160 29.79 4.66 27.46
C ARG A 160 28.87 5.88 27.29
N ARG A 161 29.32 7.06 27.71
CA ARG A 161 28.50 8.29 27.73
C ARG A 161 27.99 8.73 26.35
N LEU A 162 28.87 8.81 25.35
CA LEU A 162 28.51 9.34 24.03
C LEU A 162 27.44 8.50 23.28
N PRO A 163 27.59 7.18 23.11
CA PRO A 163 26.57 6.38 22.43
C PRO A 163 25.25 6.33 23.21
N VAL A 164 25.30 6.35 24.56
CA VAL A 164 24.11 6.45 25.40
C VAL A 164 23.36 7.76 25.15
N ALA A 165 24.06 8.90 25.13
CA ALA A 165 23.44 10.20 24.88
C ALA A 165 22.87 10.29 23.45
N ALA A 166 23.63 9.86 22.45
CA ALA A 166 23.20 9.92 21.05
C ALA A 166 21.98 9.02 20.76
N LEU A 167 21.99 7.78 21.24
CA LEU A 167 20.84 6.88 21.11
C LEU A 167 19.64 7.37 21.92
N GLY A 168 19.86 7.89 23.13
CA GLY A 168 18.79 8.46 23.97
C GLY A 168 18.11 9.66 23.31
N ALA A 169 18.88 10.60 22.74
CA ALA A 169 18.34 11.74 22.00
C ALA A 169 17.56 11.31 20.75
N GLY A 170 18.09 10.35 19.98
CA GLY A 170 17.38 9.81 18.83
C GLY A 170 16.09 9.09 19.21
N LEU A 171 16.10 8.28 20.29
CA LEU A 171 14.91 7.60 20.80
C LEU A 171 13.85 8.59 21.30
N PHE A 172 14.26 9.66 22.00
CA PHE A 172 13.35 10.72 22.40
C PHE A 172 12.66 11.34 21.18
N LEU A 173 13.43 11.68 20.14
CA LEU A 173 12.87 12.25 18.91
C LEU A 173 11.91 11.27 18.21
N LEU A 174 12.24 9.98 18.16
CA LEU A 174 11.36 8.94 17.61
C LEU A 174 10.05 8.85 18.40
N PHE A 175 10.10 8.72 19.73
CA PHE A 175 8.91 8.66 20.57
C PHE A 175 8.06 9.93 20.49
N PHE A 176 8.72 11.09 20.46
CA PHE A 176 8.07 12.40 20.31
C PHE A 176 7.34 12.48 18.97
N THR A 177 7.98 12.06 17.88
CA THR A 177 7.38 12.06 16.55
C THR A 177 6.22 11.07 16.47
N ILE A 178 6.37 9.86 17.04
CA ILE A 178 5.26 8.90 17.16
C ILE A 178 4.08 9.54 17.88
N ALA A 179 4.30 10.21 19.01
CA ALA A 179 3.23 10.87 19.78
C ALA A 179 2.55 11.99 18.97
N THR A 180 3.31 12.84 18.27
CA THR A 180 2.73 13.93 17.45
C THR A 180 1.91 13.43 16.26
N THR A 181 2.06 12.17 15.84
CA THR A 181 1.14 11.56 14.84
C THR A 181 -0.26 11.28 15.37
N GLN A 182 -0.47 11.33 16.69
CA GLN A 182 -1.76 11.10 17.36
C GLN A 182 -2.38 9.71 17.06
N GLY A 183 -1.58 8.74 16.61
CA GLY A 183 -2.04 7.40 16.26
C GLY A 183 -2.27 6.53 17.50
N ARG A 184 -3.54 6.31 17.87
CA ARG A 184 -3.90 5.45 19.02
C ARG A 184 -3.38 4.02 18.88
N GLY A 185 -3.56 3.42 17.70
CA GLY A 185 -3.09 2.05 17.41
C GLY A 185 -1.56 1.93 17.52
N THR A 186 -0.83 2.92 17.01
CA THR A 186 0.64 2.97 17.09
C THR A 186 1.13 3.22 18.51
N THR A 187 0.42 4.02 19.31
CA THR A 187 0.71 4.23 20.73
C THR A 187 0.51 2.94 21.53
N VAL A 188 -0.63 2.26 21.35
CA VAL A 188 -0.91 0.98 22.02
C VAL A 188 0.13 -0.08 21.64
N SER A 189 0.46 -0.21 20.36
CA SER A 189 1.44 -1.21 19.91
C SER A 189 2.87 -0.90 20.39
N LEU A 190 3.27 0.37 20.44
CA LEU A 190 4.54 0.79 21.03
C LEU A 190 4.62 0.40 22.51
N PHE A 191 3.60 0.76 23.30
CA PHE A 191 3.58 0.46 24.73
C PHE A 191 3.50 -1.04 25.01
N LEU A 192 2.78 -1.82 24.18
CA LEU A 192 2.80 -3.27 24.22
C LEU A 192 4.22 -3.81 24.01
N GLY A 193 4.90 -3.35 22.95
CA GLY A 193 6.28 -3.75 22.66
C GLY A 193 7.28 -3.35 23.76
N MET A 194 7.15 -2.15 24.32
CA MET A 194 8.00 -1.68 25.43
C MET A 194 7.73 -2.44 26.72
N GLY A 195 6.47 -2.75 27.04
CA GLY A 195 6.09 -3.54 28.20
C GLY A 195 6.68 -4.94 28.14
N VAL A 196 6.57 -5.61 26.98
CA VAL A 196 7.19 -6.92 26.74
C VAL A 196 8.71 -6.85 26.83
N LEU A 197 9.34 -5.82 26.23
CA LEU A 197 10.77 -5.59 26.37
C LEU A 197 11.19 -5.44 27.83
N ALA A 198 10.48 -4.62 28.62
CA ALA A 198 10.76 -4.41 30.03
C ALA A 198 10.63 -5.70 30.85
N VAL A 199 9.58 -6.49 30.64
CA VAL A 199 9.39 -7.80 31.30
C VAL A 199 10.51 -8.77 30.96
N LEU A 200 10.87 -8.89 29.68
CA LEU A 200 11.90 -9.82 29.21
C LEU A 200 13.32 -9.42 29.60
N THR A 201 13.55 -8.16 29.96
CA THR A 201 14.86 -7.61 30.35
C THR A 201 14.95 -7.27 31.84
N TYR A 202 13.88 -7.49 32.61
CA TYR A 202 13.77 -7.09 34.02
C TYR A 202 14.87 -7.66 34.92
N ARG A 203 15.34 -8.87 34.63
CA ARG A 203 16.42 -9.53 35.39
C ARG A 203 17.81 -9.28 34.79
N GLN A 204 17.88 -8.69 33.60
CA GLN A 204 19.11 -8.51 32.84
C GLN A 204 19.61 -7.06 32.88
N VAL A 205 18.82 -6.11 33.35
CA VAL A 205 19.16 -4.69 33.36
C VAL A 205 18.76 -4.06 34.70
N ALA A 206 19.50 -3.04 35.15
CA ALA A 206 19.15 -2.26 36.33
C ALA A 206 17.77 -1.63 36.19
N ARG A 207 16.97 -1.65 37.27
CA ARG A 207 15.61 -1.07 37.29
C ARG A 207 15.61 0.42 36.95
N THR A 208 16.68 1.14 37.31
CA THR A 208 16.87 2.55 36.95
C THR A 208 16.96 2.77 35.44
N HIS A 209 17.55 1.85 34.68
CA HIS A 209 17.60 1.96 33.22
C HIS A 209 16.21 1.73 32.59
N LEU A 210 15.42 0.80 33.14
CA LEU A 210 14.04 0.57 32.71
C LEU A 210 13.15 1.79 33.04
N ALA A 211 13.32 2.37 34.23
CA ALA A 211 12.69 3.65 34.58
C ALA A 211 13.15 4.77 33.64
N GLY A 212 14.40 4.76 33.18
CA GLY A 212 14.93 5.68 32.16
C GLY A 212 14.20 5.54 30.82
N VAL A 213 13.93 4.33 30.35
CA VAL A 213 13.12 4.11 29.13
C VAL A 213 11.71 4.67 29.29
N ALA A 214 11.06 4.37 30.41
CA ALA A 214 9.73 4.88 30.71
C ALA A 214 9.71 6.42 30.79
N GLY A 215 10.69 7.01 31.51
CA GLY A 215 10.85 8.46 31.62
C GLY A 215 11.08 9.13 30.26
N LEU A 216 11.89 8.53 29.40
CA LEU A 216 12.16 9.03 28.05
C LEU A 216 10.88 9.04 27.19
N ALA A 217 10.11 7.95 27.21
CA ALA A 217 8.86 7.83 26.48
C ALA A 217 7.78 8.79 27.03
N ILE A 218 7.60 8.84 28.35
CA ILE A 218 6.64 9.73 29.01
C ILE A 218 7.00 11.19 28.73
N GLY A 219 8.27 11.58 28.91
CA GLY A 219 8.74 12.93 28.61
C GLY A 219 8.50 13.31 27.15
N ALA A 220 8.76 12.40 26.21
CA ALA A 220 8.50 12.63 24.80
C ALA A 220 7.00 12.82 24.50
N TYR A 221 6.12 12.01 25.09
CA TYR A 221 4.67 12.14 24.93
C TYR A 221 4.13 13.42 25.56
N LEU A 222 4.60 13.82 26.74
CA LEU A 222 4.22 15.07 27.38
C LEU A 222 4.65 16.28 26.55
N CYS A 223 5.90 16.30 26.07
CA CYS A 223 6.36 17.38 25.19
C CYS A 223 5.55 17.44 23.89
N ALA A 224 5.19 16.29 23.31
CA ALA A 224 4.37 16.25 22.09
C ALA A 224 2.95 16.77 22.35
N ASP A 225 2.37 16.43 23.51
CA ASP A 225 1.05 16.92 23.90
C ASP A 225 1.05 18.44 24.14
N LEU A 226 2.09 18.96 24.82
CA LEU A 226 2.30 20.39 24.99
C LEU A 226 2.43 21.11 23.63
N LEU A 227 3.26 20.58 22.72
CA LEU A 227 3.42 21.15 21.37
C LEU A 227 2.10 21.18 20.59
N THR A 228 1.30 20.12 20.73
CA THR A 228 0.03 19.97 20.01
C THR A 228 -1.18 20.50 20.79
N ARG A 229 -0.96 21.23 21.89
CA ARG A 229 -1.99 21.85 22.73
C ARG A 229 -3.05 20.87 23.24
N GLY A 230 -2.61 19.71 23.74
CA GLY A 230 -3.50 18.70 24.34
C GLY A 230 -4.13 17.72 23.35
N ALA A 231 -3.79 17.80 22.06
CA ALA A 231 -4.39 16.95 21.05
C ALA A 231 -4.00 15.46 21.20
N VAL A 232 -2.80 15.17 21.69
CA VAL A 232 -2.34 13.80 21.95
C VAL A 232 -3.14 13.20 23.10
N GLY A 233 -3.26 13.91 24.22
CA GLY A 233 -4.04 13.51 25.38
C GLY A 233 -5.52 13.31 25.03
N THR A 234 -6.10 14.24 24.26
CA THR A 234 -7.48 14.11 23.76
C THR A 234 -7.65 12.83 22.94
N ARG A 235 -6.72 12.53 22.03
CA ARG A 235 -6.78 11.31 21.22
C ARG A 235 -6.64 10.05 22.04
N ILE A 236 -5.75 10.03 23.04
CA ILE A 236 -5.62 8.88 23.95
C ILE A 236 -6.90 8.70 24.78
N SER A 237 -7.53 9.77 25.26
CA SER A 237 -8.76 9.69 26.05
C SER A 237 -9.90 8.99 25.32
N THR A 238 -9.97 9.09 23.99
CA THR A 238 -10.97 8.37 23.20
C THR A 238 -10.83 6.85 23.24
N LEU A 239 -9.71 6.30 23.71
CA LEU A 239 -9.56 4.86 23.94
C LEU A 239 -10.45 4.35 25.09
N ALA A 240 -10.95 5.23 25.96
CA ALA A 240 -11.91 4.88 26.99
C ALA A 240 -13.29 4.49 26.41
N ASP A 241 -13.58 4.90 25.16
CA ASP A 241 -14.74 4.44 24.39
C ASP A 241 -14.29 3.80 23.07
N PRO A 242 -13.95 2.49 23.10
CA PRO A 242 -13.51 1.77 21.92
C PRO A 242 -14.54 1.72 20.78
N ALA A 243 -15.84 1.80 21.11
CA ALA A 243 -16.91 1.71 20.11
C ALA A 243 -16.92 2.95 19.20
N ILE A 244 -16.83 4.15 19.79
CA ILE A 244 -16.69 5.39 19.02
C ILE A 244 -15.33 5.45 18.32
N ALA A 245 -14.27 5.00 19.00
CA ALA A 245 -12.92 5.00 18.45
C ALA A 245 -12.78 4.14 17.18
N ALA A 246 -13.50 3.02 17.10
CA ALA A 246 -13.41 2.06 16.01
C ALA A 246 -14.44 2.29 14.88
N LEU A 247 -15.45 3.15 15.09
CA LEU A 247 -16.61 3.32 14.20
C LEU A 247 -16.26 3.46 12.70
N PRO A 248 -15.27 4.27 12.27
CA PRO A 248 -14.93 4.39 10.86
C PRO A 248 -14.38 3.09 10.23
N ARG A 249 -13.68 2.28 11.02
CA ARG A 249 -13.12 0.99 10.56
C ARG A 249 -14.15 -0.14 10.59
N MET A 250 -15.13 -0.09 11.49
CA MET A 250 -16.21 -1.07 11.55
C MET A 250 -17.01 -1.15 10.25
N LEU A 251 -17.28 0.00 9.62
CA LEU A 251 -17.96 0.05 8.32
C LEU A 251 -17.14 -0.67 7.23
N ILE A 252 -15.83 -0.44 7.22
CA ILE A 252 -14.91 -1.10 6.27
C ILE A 252 -14.88 -2.60 6.56
N TRP A 253 -14.63 -3.00 7.81
CA TRP A 253 -14.49 -4.42 8.17
C TRP A 253 -15.76 -5.23 7.94
N LYS A 254 -16.96 -4.64 8.14
CA LYS A 254 -18.21 -5.33 7.83
C LYS A 254 -18.28 -5.74 6.36
N GLY A 255 -18.05 -4.81 5.44
CA GLY A 255 -18.02 -5.11 4.02
C GLY A 255 -16.85 -6.02 3.64
N SER A 256 -15.66 -5.78 4.20
CA SER A 256 -14.46 -6.58 3.91
C SER A 256 -14.63 -8.02 4.38
N PHE A 257 -15.31 -8.25 5.51
CA PHE A 257 -15.61 -9.59 5.99
C PHE A 257 -16.58 -10.31 5.06
N GLN A 258 -17.62 -9.63 4.56
CA GLN A 258 -18.49 -10.20 3.54
C GLN A 258 -17.71 -10.57 2.27
N MET A 259 -16.84 -9.67 1.80
CA MET A 259 -15.95 -9.94 0.66
C MET A 259 -15.02 -11.14 0.91
N ALA A 260 -14.52 -11.30 2.14
CA ALA A 260 -13.72 -12.45 2.52
C ALA A 260 -14.53 -13.76 2.48
N LEU A 261 -15.80 -13.74 2.91
CA LEU A 261 -16.67 -14.91 2.85
C LEU A 261 -17.01 -15.32 1.42
N ASP A 262 -17.29 -14.36 0.54
CA ASP A 262 -17.60 -14.61 -0.88
C ASP A 262 -16.41 -15.20 -1.65
N HIS A 263 -15.17 -15.02 -1.13
CA HIS A 263 -13.93 -15.50 -1.73
C HIS A 263 -13.04 -16.28 -0.73
N TRP A 264 -13.66 -16.99 0.23
CA TRP A 264 -12.97 -17.46 1.43
C TRP A 264 -11.79 -18.41 1.21
N TRP A 265 -11.84 -19.27 0.19
CA TRP A 265 -10.85 -20.33 0.00
C TRP A 265 -9.56 -19.82 -0.66
N LEU A 266 -9.64 -19.37 -1.92
CA LEU A 266 -8.49 -18.95 -2.73
C LEU A 266 -8.24 -17.44 -2.74
N GLY A 267 -9.17 -16.66 -2.20
CA GLY A 267 -9.14 -15.20 -2.28
C GLY A 267 -9.47 -14.68 -3.69
N THR A 268 -9.31 -13.36 -3.85
CA THR A 268 -9.58 -12.62 -5.08
C THR A 268 -8.34 -12.37 -5.93
N GLY A 269 -7.16 -12.81 -5.49
CA GLY A 269 -5.85 -12.50 -6.09
C GLY A 269 -5.18 -11.29 -5.44
N LEU A 270 -3.85 -11.29 -5.37
CA LEU A 270 -3.06 -10.23 -4.73
C LEU A 270 -3.29 -8.86 -5.39
N GLY A 271 -3.46 -7.82 -4.59
CA GLY A 271 -3.70 -6.44 -5.02
C GLY A 271 -5.10 -6.14 -5.56
N THR A 272 -6.03 -7.10 -5.62
CA THR A 272 -7.35 -6.90 -6.24
C THR A 272 -8.38 -6.30 -5.29
N TYR A 273 -8.06 -6.11 -4.00
CA TYR A 273 -8.99 -5.59 -2.99
C TYR A 273 -9.73 -4.33 -3.48
N TYR A 274 -9.00 -3.31 -3.91
CA TYR A 274 -9.58 -2.01 -4.27
C TYR A 274 -10.46 -2.05 -5.53
N LEU A 275 -10.29 -3.06 -6.39
CA LEU A 275 -11.09 -3.24 -7.61
C LEU A 275 -12.47 -3.83 -7.29
N ILE A 276 -12.57 -4.63 -6.23
CA ILE A 276 -13.79 -5.36 -5.86
C ILE A 276 -14.51 -4.67 -4.70
N TRP A 277 -13.76 -4.00 -3.82
CA TRP A 277 -14.26 -3.26 -2.66
C TRP A 277 -15.47 -2.35 -2.95
N PRO A 278 -15.56 -1.61 -4.08
CA PRO A 278 -16.69 -0.71 -4.34
C PRO A 278 -18.08 -1.35 -4.20
N ARG A 279 -18.22 -2.64 -4.48
CA ARG A 279 -19.47 -3.41 -4.36
C ARG A 279 -19.89 -3.68 -2.91
N TYR A 280 -18.92 -3.88 -2.03
CA TYR A 280 -19.12 -4.20 -0.61
C TYR A 280 -19.09 -2.96 0.29
N ARG A 281 -18.64 -1.84 -0.27
CA ARG A 281 -18.36 -0.61 0.46
C ARG A 281 -19.65 0.10 0.86
N ASP A 282 -19.80 0.38 2.14
CA ASP A 282 -20.91 1.16 2.70
C ASP A 282 -21.01 2.55 2.03
N PRO A 283 -22.21 3.04 1.65
CA PRO A 283 -22.37 4.35 1.03
C PRO A 283 -21.79 5.51 1.84
N THR A 284 -21.74 5.40 3.16
CA THR A 284 -21.24 6.44 4.07
C THR A 284 -19.73 6.34 4.37
N ASP A 285 -19.05 5.29 3.90
CA ASP A 285 -17.61 5.14 4.06
C ASP A 285 -16.84 6.27 3.34
N ALA A 286 -16.18 7.13 4.13
CA ALA A 286 -15.40 8.27 3.67
C ALA A 286 -13.90 7.97 3.43
N SER A 287 -13.49 6.71 3.45
CA SER A 287 -12.10 6.31 3.15
C SER A 287 -11.75 6.48 1.67
N LEU A 288 -10.49 6.24 1.29
CA LEU A 288 -10.12 6.12 -0.13
C LEU A 288 -10.45 4.73 -0.72
N GLY A 289 -10.72 3.74 0.12
CA GLY A 289 -11.11 2.40 -0.31
C GLY A 289 -9.98 1.51 -0.87
N PHE A 290 -8.71 1.85 -0.63
CA PHE A 290 -7.58 1.05 -1.12
C PHE A 290 -7.22 -0.15 -0.24
N PHE A 291 -7.50 -0.08 1.07
CA PHE A 291 -7.11 -1.12 2.03
C PHE A 291 -8.21 -1.38 3.05
N ALA A 292 -8.23 -2.59 3.62
CA ALA A 292 -9.16 -2.96 4.70
C ALA A 292 -8.75 -2.40 6.07
N HIS A 293 -7.55 -1.81 6.19
CA HIS A 293 -6.95 -1.41 7.47
C HIS A 293 -6.92 -2.55 8.52
N ASN A 294 -6.63 -3.75 8.06
CA ASN A 294 -6.41 -4.96 8.84
C ASN A 294 -5.68 -5.96 7.93
N ASP A 295 -4.37 -6.15 8.11
CA ASP A 295 -3.55 -7.01 7.25
C ASP A 295 -4.09 -8.45 7.21
N TYR A 296 -4.65 -8.96 8.31
CA TYR A 296 -5.16 -10.33 8.39
C TYR A 296 -6.38 -10.53 7.51
N LEU A 297 -7.35 -9.61 7.62
CA LEU A 297 -8.55 -9.62 6.80
C LEU A 297 -8.20 -9.34 5.33
N HIS A 298 -7.27 -8.42 5.09
CA HIS A 298 -6.83 -8.09 3.74
C HIS A 298 -6.10 -9.26 3.06
N LEU A 299 -5.20 -9.95 3.78
CA LEU A 299 -4.55 -11.17 3.28
C LEU A 299 -5.54 -12.32 3.07
N TRP A 300 -6.57 -12.44 3.91
CA TRP A 300 -7.63 -13.43 3.69
C TRP A 300 -8.37 -13.15 2.38
N ILE A 301 -8.75 -11.90 2.15
CA ILE A 301 -9.46 -11.48 0.95
C ILE A 301 -8.62 -11.74 -0.30
N GLU A 302 -7.35 -11.35 -0.31
CA GLU A 302 -6.54 -11.41 -1.52
C GLU A 302 -5.89 -12.78 -1.75
N GLY A 303 -5.40 -13.40 -0.69
CA GLY A 303 -4.64 -14.66 -0.73
C GLY A 303 -5.42 -15.89 -0.23
N GLY A 304 -6.70 -15.75 0.12
CA GLY A 304 -7.50 -16.85 0.65
C GLY A 304 -7.14 -17.23 2.08
N LEU A 305 -7.89 -18.15 2.68
CA LEU A 305 -7.77 -18.51 4.10
C LEU A 305 -6.36 -19.00 4.50
N ALA A 306 -5.63 -19.62 3.57
CA ALA A 306 -4.28 -20.09 3.85
C ALA A 306 -3.27 -18.95 4.10
N ALA A 307 -3.42 -17.77 3.46
CA ALA A 307 -2.49 -16.65 3.66
C ALA A 307 -2.40 -16.17 5.12
N PRO A 308 -3.51 -15.79 5.80
CA PRO A 308 -3.45 -15.39 7.21
C PRO A 308 -3.09 -16.55 8.14
N LEU A 309 -3.47 -17.80 7.83
CA LEU A 309 -3.11 -18.96 8.65
C LEU A 309 -1.60 -19.24 8.66
N VAL A 310 -0.95 -19.17 7.49
CA VAL A 310 0.51 -19.34 7.40
C VAL A 310 1.24 -18.16 8.06
N LEU A 311 0.72 -16.95 7.95
CA LEU A 311 1.24 -15.79 8.70
C LEU A 311 1.10 -15.98 10.22
N LEU A 312 -0.04 -16.49 10.70
CA LEU A 312 -0.24 -16.81 12.11
C LEU A 312 0.73 -17.91 12.58
N ALA A 313 0.95 -18.94 11.76
CA ALA A 313 1.94 -19.98 12.04
C ALA A 313 3.37 -19.41 12.18
N LEU A 314 3.74 -18.41 11.36
CA LEU A 314 4.99 -17.68 11.51
C LEU A 314 5.07 -16.96 12.86
N TYR A 315 4.00 -16.30 13.31
CA TYR A 315 3.99 -15.62 14.61
C TYR A 315 4.12 -16.61 15.77
N VAL A 316 3.44 -17.76 15.69
CA VAL A 316 3.61 -18.85 16.65
C VAL A 316 5.05 -19.37 16.65
N ALA A 317 5.66 -19.56 15.47
CA ALA A 317 7.05 -19.98 15.36
C ALA A 317 8.03 -18.98 16.01
N VAL A 318 7.80 -17.68 15.81
CA VAL A 318 8.58 -16.60 16.45
C VAL A 318 8.45 -16.66 17.97
N LEU A 319 7.23 -16.80 18.51
CA LEU A 319 6.96 -16.89 19.95
C LEU A 319 7.57 -18.16 20.58
N VAL A 320 7.37 -19.32 19.96
CA VAL A 320 7.96 -20.59 20.43
C VAL A 320 9.49 -20.51 20.40
N GLY A 321 10.05 -19.88 19.36
CA GLY A 321 11.48 -19.58 19.27
C GLY A 321 11.97 -18.76 20.47
N LEU A 322 11.23 -17.73 20.88
CA LEU A 322 11.55 -16.91 22.04
C LEU A 322 11.56 -17.75 23.31
N ILE A 323 10.48 -18.50 23.55
CA ILE A 323 10.32 -19.32 24.77
C ILE A 323 11.47 -20.32 24.88
N ARG A 324 11.82 -21.00 23.78
CA ARG A 324 12.94 -21.96 23.75
C ARG A 324 14.28 -21.27 24.00
N PHE A 325 14.50 -20.12 23.38
CA PHE A 325 15.72 -19.34 23.60
C PHE A 325 15.86 -18.91 25.07
N ARG A 326 14.79 -18.40 25.69
CA ARG A 326 14.79 -17.95 27.09
C ARG A 326 15.03 -19.10 28.08
N LYS A 327 14.49 -20.29 27.81
CA LYS A 327 14.73 -21.49 28.63
C LYS A 327 16.20 -21.91 28.70
N ARG A 328 17.03 -21.50 27.73
CA ARG A 328 18.48 -21.77 27.72
C ARG A 328 19.28 -20.80 28.59
N ALA A 329 18.63 -19.81 29.22
CA ALA A 329 19.27 -18.77 30.02
C ALA A 329 20.47 -18.10 29.29
N PRO A 330 20.24 -17.48 28.11
CA PRO A 330 21.30 -16.89 27.31
C PRO A 330 21.93 -15.69 28.02
N ASP A 331 23.15 -15.34 27.59
CA ASP A 331 23.87 -14.18 28.09
C ASP A 331 23.03 -12.89 28.04
N PRO A 332 23.28 -11.92 28.93
CA PRO A 332 22.47 -10.70 29.03
C PRO A 332 22.34 -9.91 27.72
N LEU A 333 23.40 -9.80 26.91
CA LEU A 333 23.37 -8.97 25.70
C LEU A 333 22.46 -9.56 24.59
N PRO A 334 22.62 -10.83 24.14
CA PRO A 334 21.65 -11.46 23.24
C PRO A 334 20.23 -11.51 23.81
N SER A 335 20.10 -11.65 25.13
CA SER A 335 18.83 -11.63 25.85
C SER A 335 18.12 -10.26 25.74
N ILE A 336 18.86 -9.15 25.85
CA ILE A 336 18.32 -7.80 25.67
C ILE A 336 17.99 -7.53 24.20
N GLU A 337 18.91 -7.85 23.27
CA GLU A 337 18.70 -7.60 21.84
C GLU A 337 17.46 -8.36 21.30
N SER A 338 17.33 -9.64 21.64
CA SER A 338 16.16 -10.45 21.25
C SER A 338 14.85 -9.91 21.81
N ALA A 339 14.85 -9.28 23.00
CA ALA A 339 13.65 -8.64 23.56
C ALA A 339 13.20 -7.44 22.74
N GLY A 340 14.15 -6.59 22.29
CA GLY A 340 13.85 -5.44 21.43
C GLY A 340 13.35 -5.85 20.04
N LEU A 341 13.98 -6.85 19.42
CA LEU A 341 13.56 -7.38 18.13
C LEU A 341 12.18 -8.02 18.20
N PHE A 342 11.93 -8.86 19.21
CA PHE A 342 10.62 -9.48 19.43
C PHE A 342 9.56 -8.43 19.73
N GLY A 343 9.85 -7.44 20.58
CA GLY A 343 8.94 -6.33 20.87
C GLY A 343 8.56 -5.56 19.60
N GLY A 344 9.53 -5.27 18.72
CA GLY A 344 9.29 -4.62 17.43
C GLY A 344 8.37 -5.42 16.51
N LEU A 345 8.65 -6.72 16.36
CA LEU A 345 7.81 -7.62 15.55
C LEU A 345 6.39 -7.75 16.12
N LEU A 346 6.27 -7.88 17.45
CA LEU A 346 4.99 -7.95 18.15
C LEU A 346 4.18 -6.65 17.99
N ALA A 347 4.83 -5.49 18.10
CA ALA A 347 4.18 -4.20 17.92
C ALA A 347 3.60 -4.06 16.50
N ILE A 348 4.36 -4.45 15.47
CA ILE A 348 3.85 -4.46 14.09
C ILE A 348 2.72 -5.47 13.92
N ALA A 349 2.86 -6.70 14.42
CA ALA A 349 1.78 -7.70 14.34
C ALA A 349 0.48 -7.22 15.02
N ALA A 350 0.59 -6.55 16.17
CA ALA A 350 -0.56 -5.96 16.86
C ALA A 350 -1.16 -4.79 16.08
N HIS A 351 -0.34 -3.86 15.58
CA HIS A 351 -0.83 -2.71 14.80
C HIS A 351 -1.44 -3.12 13.46
N SER A 352 -1.03 -4.26 12.90
CA SER A 352 -1.61 -4.87 11.69
C SER A 352 -3.06 -5.32 11.85
N MET A 353 -3.62 -5.34 13.06
CA MET A 353 -5.08 -5.48 13.26
C MET A 353 -5.86 -4.21 12.91
N LEU A 354 -5.19 -3.06 12.89
CA LEU A 354 -5.79 -1.72 12.74
C LEU A 354 -5.28 -0.97 11.49
N ASP A 355 -4.31 -1.56 10.78
CA ASP A 355 -3.64 -0.96 9.63
C ASP A 355 -3.07 -2.03 8.68
N PHE A 356 -2.47 -1.59 7.57
CA PHE A 356 -1.96 -2.42 6.48
C PHE A 356 -0.41 -2.44 6.40
N ASN A 357 0.27 -2.76 7.51
CA ASN A 357 1.73 -2.62 7.62
C ASN A 357 2.51 -3.50 6.63
N LEU A 358 2.00 -4.68 6.30
CA LEU A 358 2.67 -5.60 5.35
C LEU A 358 2.61 -5.10 3.90
N TYR A 359 1.72 -4.16 3.62
CA TYR A 359 1.60 -3.45 2.34
C TYR A 359 2.34 -2.11 2.35
N VAL A 360 3.22 -1.88 3.32
CA VAL A 360 4.09 -0.70 3.37
C VAL A 360 5.53 -1.16 3.17
N LEU A 361 6.07 -0.91 1.96
CA LEU A 361 7.36 -1.45 1.51
C LEU A 361 8.51 -1.28 2.52
N PRO A 362 8.76 -0.10 3.13
CA PRO A 362 9.85 0.04 4.09
C PRO A 362 9.61 -0.79 5.36
N ILE A 363 8.36 -0.94 5.82
CA ILE A 363 8.04 -1.79 6.99
C ILE A 363 8.30 -3.25 6.65
N SER A 364 7.85 -3.73 5.48
CA SER A 364 8.04 -5.13 5.07
C SER A 364 9.53 -5.48 4.96
N ILE A 365 10.34 -4.61 4.34
CA ILE A 365 11.79 -4.82 4.26
C ILE A 365 12.42 -4.86 5.66
N LEU A 366 12.10 -3.89 6.53
CA LEU A 366 12.63 -3.81 7.89
C LEU A 366 12.21 -5.01 8.74
N ALA A 367 10.95 -5.44 8.65
CA ALA A 367 10.43 -6.59 9.37
C ALA A 367 11.17 -7.87 8.98
N GLY A 368 11.47 -8.07 7.68
CA GLY A 368 12.29 -9.19 7.23
C GLY A 368 13.74 -9.15 7.76
N LEU A 369 14.36 -7.97 7.82
CA LEU A 369 15.69 -7.79 8.42
C LEU A 369 15.70 -8.07 9.93
N VAL A 370 14.73 -7.51 10.66
CA VAL A 370 14.53 -7.72 12.11
C VAL A 370 14.28 -9.19 12.41
N LEU A 371 13.44 -9.86 11.60
CA LEU A 371 13.15 -11.28 11.74
C LEU A 371 14.38 -12.16 11.45
N ALA A 372 15.18 -11.81 10.44
CA ALA A 372 16.42 -12.53 10.13
C ALA A 372 17.45 -12.39 11.27
N ARG A 373 17.60 -11.20 11.84
CA ARG A 373 18.44 -10.99 13.03
C ARG A 373 17.93 -11.75 14.24
N TYR A 374 16.62 -11.64 14.52
CA TYR A 374 15.97 -12.34 15.62
C TYR A 374 16.23 -13.84 15.55
N ARG A 375 16.00 -14.44 14.38
CA ARG A 375 16.30 -15.84 14.11
C ARG A 375 17.76 -16.18 14.35
N ALA A 376 18.68 -15.35 13.83
CA ALA A 376 20.11 -15.59 13.99
C ALA A 376 20.52 -15.65 15.47
N LEU A 377 19.93 -14.82 16.34
CA LEU A 377 20.17 -14.83 17.78
C LEU A 377 19.60 -16.07 18.47
N ILE A 378 18.34 -16.42 18.22
CA ILE A 378 17.71 -17.56 18.89
C ILE A 378 18.22 -18.92 18.40
N GLY A 379 18.79 -18.94 17.19
CA GLY A 379 19.36 -20.11 16.51
C GLY A 379 20.80 -20.45 16.89
N MET A 380 21.45 -19.71 17.79
CA MET A 380 22.87 -19.91 18.18
C MET A 380 23.17 -21.20 18.98
N ASN A 381 22.38 -22.28 18.82
CA ASN A 381 22.79 -23.63 19.23
C ASN A 381 23.28 -24.40 18.00
N PRO A 382 24.58 -24.76 17.91
CA PRO A 382 25.12 -25.61 16.85
C PRO A 382 24.42 -26.96 16.70
N HIS A 383 23.74 -27.43 17.75
CA HIS A 383 23.01 -28.71 17.80
C HIS A 383 21.54 -28.65 17.38
N ALA A 384 21.01 -27.47 17.01
CA ALA A 384 19.67 -27.42 16.42
C ALA A 384 19.72 -28.09 15.05
N VAL A 385 18.96 -29.18 14.88
CA VAL A 385 18.89 -30.02 13.68
C VAL A 385 18.86 -29.16 12.42
N HIS A 386 19.98 -29.12 11.71
CA HIS A 386 20.07 -28.55 10.37
C HIS A 386 19.51 -29.59 9.41
N GLY A 387 18.18 -29.69 9.33
CA GLY A 387 17.53 -30.44 8.27
C GLY A 387 17.81 -29.76 6.94
N ALA A 388 18.89 -30.14 6.26
CA ALA A 388 19.17 -29.61 4.94
C ALA A 388 18.11 -30.14 3.97
N VAL A 389 17.14 -29.30 3.58
CA VAL A 389 16.28 -29.58 2.44
C VAL A 389 17.12 -29.34 1.18
N SER A 390 18.00 -30.27 0.85
CA SER A 390 18.73 -30.26 -0.44
C SER A 390 18.09 -31.28 -1.36
N SER A 391 17.47 -30.86 -2.47
CA SER A 391 17.25 -31.79 -3.58
C SER A 391 18.61 -32.17 -4.18
N GLY A 392 18.76 -33.42 -4.64
CA GLY A 392 20.04 -33.92 -5.19
C GLY A 392 20.58 -33.09 -6.36
N LEU A 393 19.70 -32.40 -7.10
CA LEU A 393 20.02 -31.54 -8.23
C LEU A 393 20.79 -30.27 -7.81
N PHE A 394 20.42 -29.65 -6.68
CA PHE A 394 21.07 -28.43 -6.18
C PHE A 394 22.36 -28.70 -5.38
N ARG A 395 22.83 -29.96 -5.33
CA ARG A 395 24.16 -30.30 -4.79
C ARG A 395 25.29 -30.01 -5.78
N ARG A 396 25.01 -29.97 -7.10
CA ARG A 396 26.00 -29.60 -8.13
C ARG A 396 26.19 -28.08 -8.15
N PRO A 397 27.37 -27.53 -7.78
CA PRO A 397 27.55 -26.09 -7.67
C PRO A 397 27.32 -25.33 -8.98
N ALA A 398 27.66 -25.93 -10.13
CA ALA A 398 27.39 -25.34 -11.43
C ALA A 398 25.89 -25.19 -11.71
N VAL A 399 25.08 -26.23 -11.46
CA VAL A 399 23.62 -26.21 -11.67
C VAL A 399 22.95 -25.23 -10.72
N PHE A 400 23.37 -25.21 -9.45
CA PHE A 400 22.86 -24.25 -8.46
C PHE A 400 23.16 -22.80 -8.87
N ARG A 401 24.41 -22.50 -9.24
CA ARG A 401 24.80 -21.14 -9.69
C ARG A 401 24.07 -20.73 -10.97
N LEU A 402 23.88 -21.67 -11.91
CA LEU A 402 23.09 -21.42 -13.11
C LEU A 402 21.64 -21.10 -12.76
N ALA A 403 20.99 -21.90 -11.90
CA ALA A 403 19.61 -21.67 -11.48
C ALA A 403 19.43 -20.33 -10.78
N VAL A 404 20.33 -19.98 -9.86
CA VAL A 404 20.34 -18.66 -9.19
C VAL A 404 20.55 -17.54 -10.20
N GLY A 405 21.51 -17.68 -11.12
CA GLY A 405 21.80 -16.70 -12.16
C GLY A 405 20.61 -16.46 -13.09
N VAL A 406 19.96 -17.52 -13.56
CA VAL A 406 18.76 -17.45 -14.40
C VAL A 406 17.59 -16.82 -13.64
N ALA A 407 17.31 -17.27 -12.41
CA ALA A 407 16.24 -16.70 -11.60
C ALA A 407 16.45 -15.20 -11.32
N ALA A 408 17.69 -14.80 -11.01
CA ALA A 408 18.06 -13.40 -10.82
C ALA A 408 17.91 -12.60 -12.12
N LEU A 409 18.41 -13.11 -13.24
CA LEU A 409 18.30 -12.44 -14.55
C LEU A 409 16.84 -12.22 -14.95
N LEU A 410 15.99 -13.25 -14.84
CA LEU A 410 14.56 -13.15 -15.15
C LEU A 410 13.84 -12.13 -14.24
N SER A 411 14.15 -12.16 -12.94
CA SER A 411 13.58 -11.21 -11.98
C SER A 411 14.03 -9.78 -12.25
N LEU A 412 15.31 -9.56 -12.51
CA LEU A 412 15.87 -8.25 -12.83
C LEU A 412 15.33 -7.71 -14.16
N ALA A 413 15.21 -8.56 -15.18
CA ALA A 413 14.62 -8.21 -16.47
C ALA A 413 13.15 -7.80 -16.31
N TYR A 414 12.36 -8.57 -15.55
CA TYR A 414 10.97 -8.23 -15.24
C TYR A 414 10.87 -6.88 -14.52
N LEU A 415 11.65 -6.66 -13.46
CA LEU A 415 11.60 -5.41 -12.68
C LEU A 415 12.08 -4.21 -13.50
N ALA A 416 13.09 -4.37 -14.35
CA ALA A 416 13.55 -3.34 -15.27
C ALA A 416 12.47 -3.01 -16.31
N ALA A 417 11.81 -4.01 -16.89
CA ALA A 417 10.70 -3.83 -17.81
C ALA A 417 9.51 -3.13 -17.12
N LEU A 418 9.16 -3.52 -15.90
CA LEU A 418 8.10 -2.91 -15.09
C LEU A 418 8.38 -1.43 -14.82
N GLY A 419 9.58 -1.10 -14.32
CA GLY A 419 9.97 0.29 -14.04
C GLY A 419 10.07 1.15 -15.30
N THR A 420 10.61 0.60 -16.39
CA THR A 420 10.73 1.32 -17.66
C THR A 420 9.36 1.53 -18.31
N SER A 421 8.45 0.56 -18.22
CA SER A 421 7.07 0.69 -18.68
C SER A 421 6.34 1.81 -17.93
N ASP A 422 6.46 1.88 -16.61
CA ASP A 422 5.85 2.94 -15.78
C ASP A 422 6.39 4.33 -16.13
N TYR A 423 7.70 4.44 -16.43
CA TYR A 423 8.30 5.68 -16.92
C TYR A 423 7.66 6.14 -18.25
N PHE A 424 7.56 5.25 -19.24
CA PHE A 424 6.93 5.57 -20.53
C PHE A 424 5.42 5.85 -20.39
N TYR A 425 4.73 5.18 -19.47
CA TYR A 425 3.35 5.48 -19.14
C TYR A 425 3.19 6.90 -18.59
N GLY A 426 4.01 7.29 -17.61
CA GLY A 426 4.02 8.63 -17.04
C GLY A 426 4.38 9.72 -18.07
N ARG A 427 5.36 9.44 -18.95
CA ARG A 427 5.72 10.32 -20.07
C ARG A 427 4.55 10.49 -21.05
N GLY A 428 3.87 9.41 -21.40
CA GLY A 428 2.69 9.44 -22.29
C GLY A 428 1.56 10.29 -21.72
N LEU A 429 1.28 10.18 -20.41
CA LEU A 429 0.31 11.02 -19.72
C LEU A 429 0.70 12.51 -19.75
N ALA A 430 1.98 12.82 -19.58
CA ALA A 430 2.47 14.20 -19.63
C ALA A 430 2.33 14.80 -21.04
N LEU A 431 2.71 14.05 -22.08
CA LEU A 431 2.60 14.46 -23.49
C LEU A 431 1.14 14.64 -23.92
N ALA A 432 0.25 13.72 -23.52
CA ALA A 432 -1.17 13.84 -23.79
C ALA A 432 -1.77 15.11 -23.16
N ARG A 433 -1.32 15.50 -21.95
CA ARG A 433 -1.74 16.74 -21.29
C ARG A 433 -1.20 18.00 -21.96
N SER A 434 -0.03 17.94 -22.60
CA SER A 434 0.50 19.06 -23.39
C SER A 434 -0.10 19.13 -24.80
N GLY A 435 -0.93 18.16 -25.19
CA GLY A 435 -1.57 18.11 -26.51
C GLY A 435 -0.76 17.42 -27.60
N ASP A 436 0.42 16.88 -27.27
CA ASP A 436 1.25 16.13 -28.22
C ASP A 436 0.79 14.67 -28.27
N PHE A 437 -0.29 14.43 -29.02
CA PHE A 437 -0.94 13.13 -29.06
C PHE A 437 -0.13 12.06 -29.81
N ALA A 438 0.66 12.44 -30.81
CA ALA A 438 1.50 11.50 -31.55
C ALA A 438 2.60 10.92 -30.66
N ALA A 439 3.38 11.79 -30.01
CA ALA A 439 4.42 11.35 -29.09
C ALA A 439 3.84 10.62 -27.85
N ALA A 440 2.65 11.01 -27.40
CA ALA A 440 1.95 10.27 -26.34
C ALA A 440 1.62 8.83 -26.77
N GLY A 441 1.10 8.64 -27.98
CA GLY A 441 0.79 7.31 -28.53
C GLY A 441 2.04 6.42 -28.65
N GLU A 442 3.15 6.97 -29.15
CA GLU A 442 4.43 6.26 -29.19
C GLU A 442 4.93 5.86 -27.80
N SER A 443 4.79 6.76 -26.81
CA SER A 443 5.16 6.48 -25.43
C SER A 443 4.32 5.35 -24.84
N TYR A 444 3.01 5.33 -25.07
CA TYR A 444 2.14 4.23 -24.62
C TYR A 444 2.46 2.91 -25.34
N ALA A 445 2.79 2.95 -26.63
CA ALA A 445 3.22 1.76 -27.37
C ALA A 445 4.50 1.16 -26.79
N TRP A 446 5.48 2.00 -26.41
CA TRP A 446 6.68 1.54 -25.69
C TRP A 446 6.36 0.95 -24.33
N ALA A 447 5.49 1.60 -23.55
CA ALA A 447 5.06 1.07 -22.26
C ALA A 447 4.38 -0.31 -22.39
N GLY A 448 3.51 -0.47 -23.38
CA GLY A 448 2.80 -1.72 -23.68
C GLY A 448 3.73 -2.84 -24.18
N ARG A 449 4.76 -2.53 -24.98
CA ARG A 449 5.77 -3.52 -25.39
C ARG A 449 6.55 -4.11 -24.20
N LEU A 450 6.81 -3.29 -23.18
CA LEU A 450 7.56 -3.69 -21.98
C LEU A 450 6.67 -4.42 -20.95
N ASN A 451 5.40 -4.02 -20.84
CA ASN A 451 4.43 -4.64 -19.94
C ASN A 451 3.07 -4.76 -20.63
N GLY A 452 2.93 -5.78 -21.48
CA GLY A 452 1.74 -6.00 -22.31
C GLY A 452 0.48 -6.43 -21.56
N ARG A 453 0.51 -6.52 -20.23
CA ARG A 453 -0.66 -6.83 -19.40
C ARG A 453 -1.05 -5.69 -18.45
N ASP A 454 -0.43 -4.51 -18.58
CA ASP A 454 -0.84 -3.34 -17.79
C ASP A 454 -2.07 -2.68 -18.41
N ASP A 455 -3.23 -2.95 -17.82
CA ASP A 455 -4.52 -2.42 -18.25
C ASP A 455 -4.57 -0.88 -18.23
N ARG A 456 -3.76 -0.23 -17.37
CA ARG A 456 -3.72 1.24 -17.27
C ARG A 456 -3.11 1.87 -18.52
N VAL A 457 -2.10 1.22 -19.12
CA VAL A 457 -1.46 1.67 -20.36
C VAL A 457 -2.44 1.56 -21.51
N MET A 458 -3.12 0.41 -21.62
CA MET A 458 -4.14 0.17 -22.65
C MET A 458 -5.29 1.16 -22.56
N LEU A 459 -5.79 1.41 -21.34
CA LEU A 459 -6.84 2.39 -21.07
C LEU A 459 -6.44 3.82 -21.45
N ALA A 460 -5.25 4.26 -21.05
CA ALA A 460 -4.77 5.60 -21.37
C ALA A 460 -4.57 5.77 -22.88
N HIS A 461 -4.11 4.73 -23.57
CA HIS A 461 -3.95 4.73 -25.02
C HIS A 461 -5.31 4.73 -25.74
N ALA A 462 -6.29 3.96 -25.27
CA ALA A 462 -7.65 3.99 -25.81
C ALA A 462 -8.31 5.37 -25.62
N ASP A 463 -8.14 6.01 -24.46
CA ASP A 463 -8.68 7.35 -24.22
C ASP A 463 -7.98 8.41 -25.06
N LEU A 464 -6.68 8.25 -25.32
CA LEU A 464 -5.95 9.08 -26.29
C LEU A 464 -6.59 8.98 -27.67
N TYR A 465 -6.81 7.76 -28.19
CA TYR A 465 -7.48 7.58 -29.48
C TYR A 465 -8.89 8.14 -29.50
N ARG A 466 -9.67 8.02 -28.41
CA ARG A 466 -10.98 8.70 -28.31
C ARG A 466 -10.85 10.21 -28.50
N HIS A 467 -9.86 10.85 -27.88
CA HIS A 467 -9.60 12.28 -28.03
C HIS A 467 -9.17 12.67 -29.45
N VAL A 468 -8.42 11.82 -30.14
CA VAL A 468 -8.01 12.05 -31.54
C VAL A 468 -9.22 11.89 -32.46
N VAL A 469 -10.00 10.80 -32.33
CA VAL A 469 -11.22 10.55 -33.11
C VAL A 469 -12.20 11.72 -33.03
N ALA A 470 -12.36 12.32 -31.85
CA ALA A 470 -13.24 13.48 -31.65
C ALA A 470 -12.79 14.76 -32.40
N ARG A 471 -11.50 14.84 -32.77
CA ARG A 471 -10.91 15.96 -33.52
C ARG A 471 -10.70 15.64 -35.00
N THR A 472 -10.78 14.37 -35.38
CA THR A 472 -10.64 13.94 -36.77
C THR A 472 -11.94 14.21 -37.54
N PRO A 473 -11.87 14.81 -38.76
CA PRO A 473 -13.04 15.02 -39.62
C PRO A 473 -13.84 13.73 -39.86
N ALA A 474 -15.16 13.87 -40.06
CA ALA A 474 -16.07 12.72 -40.18
C ALA A 474 -15.84 11.86 -41.44
N ASP A 475 -15.35 12.49 -42.49
CA ASP A 475 -15.02 11.94 -43.80
C ASP A 475 -13.59 11.38 -43.89
N ALA A 476 -12.74 11.66 -42.90
CA ALA A 476 -11.35 11.20 -42.92
C ALA A 476 -11.27 9.65 -42.84
N PRO A 477 -10.50 8.99 -43.73
CA PRO A 477 -10.41 7.53 -43.78
C PRO A 477 -9.79 6.92 -42.52
N GLU A 478 -9.01 7.70 -41.79
CA GLU A 478 -8.33 7.29 -40.56
C GLU A 478 -9.27 7.24 -39.35
N ARG A 479 -10.37 8.01 -39.35
CA ARG A 479 -11.32 8.08 -38.23
C ARG A 479 -11.90 6.70 -37.82
N PRO A 480 -12.42 5.87 -38.74
CA PRO A 480 -12.87 4.51 -38.39
C PRO A 480 -11.73 3.56 -37.99
N VAL A 481 -10.49 3.82 -38.42
CA VAL A 481 -9.32 3.03 -38.01
C VAL A 481 -8.97 3.32 -36.56
N LEU A 482 -8.85 4.59 -36.19
CA LEU A 482 -8.57 5.02 -34.81
C LEU A 482 -9.67 4.57 -33.84
N TYR A 483 -10.93 4.65 -34.25
CA TYR A 483 -12.06 4.17 -33.46
C TYR A 483 -11.98 2.66 -33.18
N ARG A 484 -11.67 1.84 -34.19
CA ARG A 484 -11.48 0.38 -34.03
C ARG A 484 -10.24 0.05 -33.19
N ALA A 485 -9.16 0.82 -33.35
CA ALA A 485 -7.96 0.66 -32.53
C ALA A 485 -8.25 0.95 -31.04
N ALA A 486 -9.06 1.98 -30.75
CA ALA A 486 -9.50 2.27 -29.39
C ALA A 486 -10.33 1.11 -28.79
N LEU A 487 -11.26 0.53 -29.56
CA LEU A 487 -12.03 -0.64 -29.11
C LEU A 487 -11.15 -1.87 -28.88
N SER A 488 -10.20 -2.16 -29.76
CA SER A 488 -9.24 -3.27 -29.59
C SER A 488 -8.46 -3.13 -28.28
N LEU A 489 -7.94 -1.93 -27.99
CA LEU A 489 -7.23 -1.66 -26.74
C LEU A 489 -8.13 -1.85 -25.51
N LEU A 490 -9.44 -1.52 -25.61
CA LEU A 490 -10.39 -1.76 -24.51
C LEU A 490 -10.69 -3.25 -24.31
N ASP A 491 -10.73 -4.03 -25.38
CA ASP A 491 -10.92 -5.48 -25.30
C ASP A 491 -9.69 -6.16 -24.68
N GLU A 492 -8.49 -5.73 -25.07
CA GLU A 492 -7.23 -6.14 -24.43
C GLU A 492 -7.17 -5.73 -22.95
N ALA A 493 -7.57 -4.49 -22.62
CA ALA A 493 -7.63 -4.02 -21.23
C ALA A 493 -8.62 -4.81 -20.38
N GLN A 494 -9.80 -5.15 -20.94
CA GLN A 494 -10.79 -5.98 -20.25
C GLN A 494 -10.28 -7.40 -20.02
N SER A 495 -9.57 -7.96 -21.00
CA SER A 495 -8.91 -9.27 -20.88
C SER A 495 -7.83 -9.27 -19.79
N ALA A 496 -7.01 -8.22 -19.74
CA ALA A 496 -5.95 -8.07 -18.74
C ALA A 496 -6.49 -7.79 -17.33
N ASN A 497 -7.61 -7.07 -17.23
CA ASN A 497 -8.25 -6.71 -15.97
C ASN A 497 -9.79 -6.66 -16.12
N PRO A 498 -10.48 -7.80 -15.91
CA PRO A 498 -11.94 -7.86 -16.02
C PRO A 498 -12.68 -7.11 -14.91
N LEU A 499 -11.96 -6.69 -13.86
CA LEU A 499 -12.52 -5.96 -12.72
C LEU A 499 -12.46 -4.43 -12.91
N ARG A 500 -11.89 -3.95 -14.02
CA ARG A 500 -11.70 -2.52 -14.27
C ARG A 500 -12.96 -1.85 -14.82
N ALA A 501 -13.76 -1.26 -13.93
CA ALA A 501 -14.99 -0.54 -14.27
C ALA A 501 -14.80 0.57 -15.34
N THR A 502 -13.65 1.23 -15.36
CA THR A 502 -13.38 2.33 -16.31
C THR A 502 -13.24 1.88 -17.76
N VAL A 503 -12.94 0.60 -18.03
CA VAL A 503 -12.94 0.05 -19.39
C VAL A 503 -14.33 0.16 -20.00
N HIS A 504 -15.34 -0.32 -19.27
CA HIS A 504 -16.74 -0.24 -19.68
C HIS A 504 -17.21 1.22 -19.78
N ALA A 505 -16.82 2.08 -18.83
CA ALA A 505 -17.20 3.50 -18.87
C ALA A 505 -16.63 4.23 -20.10
N LEU A 506 -15.39 3.93 -20.48
CA LEU A 506 -14.74 4.51 -21.64
C LEU A 506 -15.32 3.95 -22.95
N ARG A 507 -15.61 2.65 -23.02
CA ARG A 507 -16.28 2.01 -24.16
C ARG A 507 -17.67 2.62 -24.40
N ALA A 508 -18.47 2.77 -23.34
CA ALA A 508 -19.78 3.41 -23.41
C ALA A 508 -19.70 4.84 -23.96
N ARG A 509 -18.70 5.61 -23.51
CA ARG A 509 -18.47 6.97 -24.00
C ARG A 509 -18.07 6.98 -25.48
N LEU A 510 -17.22 6.05 -25.90
CA LEU A 510 -16.79 5.93 -27.29
C LEU A 510 -17.98 5.64 -28.24
N TYR A 511 -18.90 4.76 -27.82
CA TYR A 511 -20.16 4.48 -28.53
C TYR A 511 -21.06 5.71 -28.60
N HIS A 512 -21.24 6.40 -27.48
CA HIS A 512 -22.08 7.60 -27.40
C HIS A 512 -21.53 8.74 -28.26
N GLU A 513 -20.22 8.97 -28.25
CA GLU A 513 -19.58 10.04 -29.02
C GLU A 513 -19.48 9.73 -30.53
N ASN A 514 -19.66 8.47 -30.95
CA ASN A 514 -19.54 8.05 -32.35
C ASN A 514 -20.69 7.14 -32.84
N PRO A 515 -21.94 7.65 -32.92
CA PRO A 515 -23.09 6.88 -33.39
C PRO A 515 -22.92 6.26 -34.78
N SER A 516 -22.36 7.03 -35.73
CA SER A 516 -22.17 6.59 -37.12
C SER A 516 -21.20 5.41 -37.25
N LEU A 517 -20.16 5.38 -36.41
CA LEU A 517 -19.14 4.31 -36.41
C LEU A 517 -19.59 3.09 -35.61
N THR A 518 -20.48 3.26 -34.65
CA THR A 518 -21.00 2.17 -33.81
C THR A 518 -22.15 1.43 -34.49
N GLY A 519 -22.95 2.13 -35.28
CA GLY A 519 -24.11 1.58 -35.99
C GLY A 519 -25.44 1.82 -35.26
N PRO A 520 -26.57 1.32 -35.82
CA PRO A 520 -27.92 1.66 -35.36
C PRO A 520 -28.21 1.34 -33.89
N SER A 521 -27.54 0.34 -33.32
CA SER A 521 -27.71 -0.13 -31.93
C SER A 521 -26.82 0.60 -30.91
N TRP A 522 -26.15 1.69 -31.29
CA TRP A 522 -25.18 2.40 -30.45
C TRP A 522 -25.73 2.80 -29.07
N ARG A 523 -27.00 3.23 -29.00
CA ARG A 523 -27.64 3.62 -27.73
C ARG A 523 -27.68 2.44 -26.78
N THR A 524 -28.22 1.32 -27.24
CA THR A 524 -28.34 0.10 -26.44
C THR A 524 -26.96 -0.41 -26.02
N ALA A 525 -25.98 -0.40 -26.92
CA ALA A 525 -24.59 -0.79 -26.62
C ALA A 525 -23.97 0.13 -25.54
N ALA A 526 -24.12 1.45 -25.65
CA ALA A 526 -23.61 2.40 -24.67
C ALA A 526 -24.29 2.22 -23.30
N MET A 527 -25.61 2.02 -23.28
CA MET A 527 -26.36 1.79 -22.04
C MET A 527 -25.91 0.52 -21.32
N GLN A 528 -25.70 -0.58 -22.04
CA GLN A 528 -25.21 -1.84 -21.47
C GLN A 528 -23.82 -1.68 -20.85
N GLU A 529 -22.90 -0.99 -21.53
CA GLU A 529 -21.56 -0.73 -21.02
C GLU A 529 -21.59 0.20 -19.79
N TYR A 530 -22.45 1.22 -19.76
CA TYR A 530 -22.64 2.04 -18.55
C TYR A 530 -23.15 1.22 -17.36
N GLN A 531 -24.11 0.33 -17.59
CA GLN A 531 -24.61 -0.57 -16.55
C GLN A 531 -23.52 -1.50 -16.02
N ARG A 532 -22.71 -2.10 -16.91
CA ARG A 532 -21.55 -2.94 -16.52
C ARG A 532 -20.55 -2.16 -15.68
N ALA A 533 -20.24 -0.92 -16.08
CA ALA A 533 -19.34 -0.05 -15.32
C ALA A 533 -19.86 0.22 -13.89
N LEU A 534 -21.15 0.56 -13.75
CA LEU A 534 -21.75 0.85 -12.44
C LEU A 534 -21.98 -0.40 -11.59
N ALA A 535 -22.13 -1.58 -12.21
CA ALA A 535 -22.18 -2.86 -11.50
C ALA A 535 -20.80 -3.26 -10.92
N LEU A 536 -19.70 -2.86 -11.55
CA LEU A 536 -18.34 -3.01 -11.01
C LEU A 536 -18.04 -1.96 -9.95
N ASP A 537 -18.31 -0.69 -10.26
CA ASP A 537 -18.10 0.43 -9.34
C ASP A 537 -19.30 1.40 -9.33
N PRO A 538 -20.19 1.27 -8.32
CA PRO A 538 -21.36 2.14 -8.17
C PRO A 538 -21.02 3.63 -7.94
N ARG A 539 -19.76 3.96 -7.60
CA ARG A 539 -19.28 5.31 -7.27
C ARG A 539 -18.67 6.06 -8.45
N LEU A 540 -18.72 5.51 -9.67
CA LEU A 540 -18.30 6.25 -10.87
C LEU A 540 -19.31 7.36 -11.24
N PHE A 541 -19.30 8.47 -10.49
CA PHE A 541 -20.29 9.54 -10.62
C PHE A 541 -20.29 10.18 -12.03
N LYS A 542 -19.13 10.29 -12.70
CA LYS A 542 -19.05 10.79 -14.08
C LYS A 542 -19.77 9.85 -15.05
N THR A 543 -19.57 8.55 -14.88
CA THR A 543 -20.23 7.50 -15.67
C THR A 543 -21.73 7.49 -15.40
N ARG A 544 -22.12 7.62 -14.14
CA ARG A 544 -23.52 7.69 -13.71
C ARG A 544 -24.25 8.89 -14.29
N HIS A 545 -23.64 10.07 -14.26
CA HIS A 545 -24.19 11.28 -14.87
C HIS A 545 -24.33 11.15 -16.38
N ALA A 546 -23.31 10.62 -17.06
CA ALA A 546 -23.36 10.38 -18.50
C ALA A 546 -24.45 9.37 -18.89
N TYR A 547 -24.61 8.30 -18.11
CA TYR A 547 -25.65 7.29 -18.32
C TYR A 547 -27.05 7.87 -18.11
N ALA A 548 -27.24 8.63 -17.03
CA ALA A 548 -28.50 9.31 -16.78
C ALA A 548 -28.85 10.27 -17.93
N ARG A 549 -27.90 11.06 -18.43
CA ARG A 549 -28.14 11.94 -19.58
C ARG A 549 -28.60 11.17 -20.82
N LEU A 550 -27.95 10.04 -21.12
CA LEU A 550 -28.36 9.18 -22.25
C LEU A 550 -29.80 8.65 -22.09
N LEU A 551 -30.23 8.32 -20.86
CA LEU A 551 -31.62 7.92 -20.57
C LEU A 551 -32.61 9.08 -20.75
N LEU A 552 -32.24 10.29 -20.30
CA LEU A 552 -33.06 11.49 -20.49
C LEU A 552 -33.23 11.81 -21.98
N ASP A 553 -32.16 11.72 -22.76
CA ASP A 553 -32.16 11.95 -24.21
C ASP A 553 -33.00 10.88 -24.96
N ALA A 554 -33.12 9.68 -24.38
CA ALA A 554 -34.01 8.62 -24.86
C ALA A 554 -35.47 8.76 -24.41
N GLY A 555 -35.79 9.78 -23.59
CA GLY A 555 -37.14 10.05 -23.08
C GLY A 555 -37.49 9.34 -21.77
N ASP A 556 -36.65 8.45 -21.24
CA ASP A 556 -36.89 7.77 -19.96
C ASP A 556 -36.41 8.61 -18.77
N ARG A 557 -37.18 9.67 -18.50
CA ARG A 557 -36.93 10.57 -17.36
C ARG A 557 -36.93 9.83 -16.01
N SER A 558 -37.78 8.83 -15.88
CA SER A 558 -37.93 8.07 -14.65
C SER A 558 -36.66 7.28 -14.32
N ALA A 559 -36.09 6.58 -15.31
CA ALA A 559 -34.84 5.84 -15.14
C ALA A 559 -33.66 6.77 -14.94
N GLY A 560 -33.58 7.87 -15.71
CA GLY A 560 -32.54 8.89 -15.54
C GLY A 560 -32.50 9.44 -14.11
N ARG A 561 -33.66 9.78 -13.54
CA ARG A 561 -33.78 10.22 -12.14
C ARG A 561 -33.32 9.14 -11.16
N ARG A 562 -33.81 7.89 -11.30
CA ARG A 562 -33.42 6.77 -10.41
C ARG A 562 -31.91 6.54 -10.39
N VAL A 563 -31.26 6.58 -11.55
CA VAL A 563 -29.81 6.42 -11.68
C VAL A 563 -29.06 7.50 -10.91
N LEU A 564 -29.50 8.76 -10.97
CA LEU A 564 -28.87 9.85 -10.23
C LEU A 564 -29.12 9.77 -8.72
N GLU A 565 -30.36 9.47 -8.33
CA GLU A 565 -30.76 9.38 -6.92
C GLU A 565 -30.06 8.24 -6.17
N ASP A 566 -29.76 7.13 -6.84
CA ASP A 566 -28.92 6.07 -6.29
C ASP A 566 -27.46 6.55 -6.09
N GLY A 567 -26.95 7.39 -7.00
CA GLY A 567 -25.58 7.94 -6.91
C GLY A 567 -25.36 8.83 -5.69
N ILE A 568 -26.27 9.76 -5.43
CA ILE A 568 -26.13 10.76 -4.34
C ILE A 568 -26.17 10.14 -2.94
N ARG A 569 -26.45 8.84 -2.81
CA ARG A 569 -26.35 8.08 -1.55
C ARG A 569 -24.90 7.82 -1.15
N HIS A 570 -23.98 7.77 -2.12
CA HIS A 570 -22.59 7.49 -1.86
C HIS A 570 -21.82 8.74 -1.45
N TRP A 571 -20.87 8.58 -0.54
CA TRP A 571 -19.87 9.59 -0.25
C TRP A 571 -18.87 9.72 -1.41
N TYR A 572 -18.49 10.95 -1.73
CA TYR A 572 -17.50 11.29 -2.74
C TYR A 572 -16.45 12.24 -2.18
N VAL A 573 -15.21 12.07 -2.65
CA VAL A 573 -14.15 13.08 -2.44
C VAL A 573 -14.61 14.39 -3.12
N PRO A 574 -14.51 15.56 -2.45
CA PRO A 574 -14.89 16.84 -3.03
C PRO A 574 -14.24 17.06 -4.40
N ASN A 575 -15.06 17.23 -5.44
CA ASN A 575 -14.62 17.38 -6.82
C ASN A 575 -15.60 18.28 -7.59
N PRO A 576 -15.12 19.28 -8.36
CA PRO A 576 -16.00 20.14 -9.17
C PRO A 576 -16.93 19.37 -10.11
N ALA A 577 -16.50 18.21 -10.61
CA ALA A 577 -17.27 17.38 -11.52
C ALA A 577 -18.52 16.73 -10.86
N LEU A 578 -18.71 16.87 -9.55
CA LEU A 578 -19.94 16.46 -8.85
C LEU A 578 -21.06 17.50 -8.98
N VAL A 579 -20.76 18.76 -9.30
CA VAL A 579 -21.77 19.82 -9.43
C VAL A 579 -22.84 19.45 -10.47
N PRO A 580 -22.50 19.02 -11.70
CA PRO A 580 -23.51 18.62 -12.68
C PRO A 580 -24.37 17.43 -12.24
N LEU A 581 -23.84 16.55 -11.38
CA LEU A 581 -24.61 15.44 -10.81
C LEU A 581 -25.72 15.97 -9.90
N TYR A 582 -25.38 16.84 -8.95
CA TYR A 582 -26.32 17.39 -7.99
C TYR A 582 -27.34 18.33 -8.66
N GLU A 583 -26.91 19.20 -9.58
CA GLU A 583 -27.79 20.12 -10.30
C GLU A 583 -28.82 19.38 -11.16
N THR A 584 -28.39 18.38 -11.94
CA THR A 584 -29.33 17.57 -12.73
C THR A 584 -30.30 16.82 -11.82
N THR A 585 -29.83 16.31 -10.68
CA THR A 585 -30.69 15.62 -9.71
C THR A 585 -31.73 16.57 -9.10
N ALA A 586 -31.32 17.79 -8.72
CA ALA A 586 -32.22 18.82 -8.19
C ALA A 586 -33.33 19.16 -9.19
N ARG A 587 -32.96 19.40 -10.46
CA ARG A 587 -33.91 19.69 -11.53
C ARG A 587 -34.95 18.57 -11.70
N LEU A 588 -34.50 17.31 -11.81
CA LEU A 588 -35.40 16.17 -11.99
C LEU A 588 -36.31 15.92 -10.76
N ARG A 589 -35.82 16.19 -9.54
CA ARG A 589 -36.65 16.12 -8.33
C ARG A 589 -37.75 17.18 -8.34
N ARG A 590 -37.40 18.42 -8.70
CA ARG A 590 -38.36 19.53 -8.82
C ARG A 590 -39.44 19.24 -9.87
N GLU A 591 -39.04 18.78 -11.05
CA GLU A 591 -39.97 18.39 -12.13
C GLU A 591 -40.97 17.30 -11.69
N ALA A 592 -40.55 16.43 -10.77
CA ALA A 592 -41.36 15.34 -10.25
C ALA A 592 -42.04 15.66 -8.91
N GLY A 593 -42.11 16.94 -8.52
CA GLY A 593 -42.85 17.42 -7.34
C GLY A 593 -42.10 17.30 -6.00
N ASP A 594 -40.86 16.83 -5.98
CA ASP A 594 -40.02 16.75 -4.77
C ASP A 594 -39.21 18.04 -4.58
N ALA A 595 -39.91 19.11 -4.20
CA ALA A 595 -39.28 20.42 -3.96
C ALA A 595 -38.25 20.38 -2.82
N LYS A 596 -38.55 19.64 -1.74
CA LYS A 596 -37.66 19.51 -0.57
C LYS A 596 -36.36 18.81 -0.94
N GLY A 597 -36.44 17.68 -1.65
CA GLY A 597 -35.26 16.95 -2.10
C GLY A 597 -34.46 17.69 -3.17
N ALA A 598 -35.08 18.59 -3.93
CA ALA A 598 -34.37 19.48 -4.86
C ALA A 598 -33.52 20.52 -4.10
N VAL A 599 -34.09 21.18 -3.08
CA VAL A 599 -33.38 22.14 -2.23
C VAL A 599 -32.20 21.48 -1.50
N GLU A 600 -32.37 20.24 -1.02
CA GLU A 600 -31.27 19.47 -0.40
C GLU A 600 -30.06 19.33 -1.35
N MET A 601 -30.29 19.11 -2.65
CA MET A 601 -29.20 18.98 -3.62
C MET A 601 -28.53 20.32 -3.92
N GLU A 602 -29.31 21.40 -3.98
CA GLU A 602 -28.79 22.76 -4.12
C GLU A 602 -27.90 23.13 -2.91
N ASP A 603 -28.28 22.72 -1.70
CA ASP A 603 -27.47 22.87 -0.48
C ASP A 603 -26.15 22.10 -0.57
N ARG A 604 -26.16 20.87 -1.11
CA ARG A 604 -24.93 20.10 -1.35
C ARG A 604 -24.01 20.78 -2.36
N VAL A 605 -24.56 21.43 -3.39
CA VAL A 605 -23.75 22.22 -4.33
C VAL A 605 -23.11 23.42 -3.63
N ARG A 606 -23.85 24.11 -2.75
CA ARG A 606 -23.32 25.23 -1.95
C ARG A 606 -22.21 24.78 -1.00
N ASP A 607 -22.42 23.69 -0.26
CA ASP A 607 -21.41 23.10 0.64
C ASP A 607 -20.18 22.62 -0.13
N LEU A 608 -20.36 21.93 -1.26
CA LEU A 608 -19.26 21.48 -2.11
C LEU A 608 -18.43 22.67 -2.61
N SER A 609 -19.08 23.71 -3.13
CA SER A 609 -18.40 24.93 -3.60
C SER A 609 -17.62 25.61 -2.47
N ALA A 610 -18.20 25.71 -1.27
CA ALA A 610 -17.51 26.25 -0.10
C ALA A 610 -16.29 25.40 0.31
N ARG A 611 -16.39 24.06 0.26
CA ARG A 611 -15.26 23.15 0.52
C ARG A 611 -14.17 23.28 -0.55
N LEU A 612 -14.54 23.34 -1.82
CA LEU A 612 -13.59 23.52 -2.92
C LEU A 612 -12.85 24.86 -2.82
N ALA A 613 -13.55 25.94 -2.45
CA ALA A 613 -12.94 27.24 -2.20
C ALA A 613 -11.91 27.20 -1.05
N ARG A 614 -12.20 26.46 0.04
CA ARG A 614 -11.23 26.24 1.13
C ARG A 614 -10.01 25.40 0.71
N LEU A 615 -10.17 24.51 -0.26
CA LEU A 615 -9.09 23.69 -0.81
C LEU A 615 -8.25 24.44 -1.87
N ALA A 616 -8.72 25.59 -2.37
CA ALA A 616 -8.13 26.31 -3.49
C ALA A 616 -6.79 27.01 -3.21
N PRO A 617 -6.39 27.40 -1.96
CA PRO A 617 -5.07 27.99 -1.74
C PRO A 617 -4.26 27.33 -0.61
N VAL A 618 -3.40 26.35 -0.95
CA VAL A 618 -2.17 25.97 -0.19
C VAL A 618 -0.99 25.70 -1.15
N ARG A 619 -0.94 26.35 -2.32
CA ARG A 619 0.29 26.44 -3.12
C ARG A 619 0.57 27.91 -3.43
N PRO A 620 1.82 28.38 -3.29
CA PRO A 620 2.17 29.70 -3.80
C PRO A 620 1.86 29.75 -5.29
N ALA A 621 1.16 30.80 -5.70
CA ALA A 621 0.80 31.08 -7.07
C ALA A 621 2.06 31.15 -7.96
N ALA A 622 2.07 30.37 -9.04
CA ALA A 622 2.73 30.76 -10.27
C ALA A 622 1.61 31.23 -11.22
N PRO A 623 1.80 32.33 -11.97
CA PRO A 623 0.71 33.08 -12.59
C PRO A 623 0.06 32.31 -13.75
N ASP A 624 -1.27 32.42 -13.79
CA ASP A 624 -2.17 32.35 -14.94
C ASP A 624 -1.92 31.31 -16.03
N ARG A 625 -2.58 30.15 -15.89
CA ARG A 625 -3.22 29.42 -17.00
C ARG A 625 -4.54 28.79 -16.52
N GLU A 626 -5.60 29.12 -17.25
CA GLU A 626 -7.01 28.67 -17.19
C GLU A 626 -7.25 27.15 -17.04
N PRO A 627 -8.50 26.70 -16.73
CA PRO A 627 -8.76 25.66 -15.74
C PRO A 627 -8.37 24.25 -16.20
N ARG A 628 -7.42 23.68 -15.47
CA ARG A 628 -6.98 22.29 -15.54
C ARG A 628 -8.12 21.34 -15.12
N MET A 629 -8.75 20.65 -16.07
CA MET A 629 -9.59 19.50 -15.77
C MET A 629 -8.74 18.42 -15.08
N ALA A 630 -9.02 18.21 -13.80
CA ALA A 630 -8.46 17.14 -12.99
C ALA A 630 -8.81 15.77 -13.60
N ALA A 631 -7.81 15.15 -14.23
CA ALA A 631 -7.78 13.72 -14.47
C ALA A 631 -7.68 13.01 -13.11
N THR A 632 -8.84 12.76 -12.51
CA THR A 632 -9.02 11.73 -11.49
C THR A 632 -8.77 10.38 -12.16
N MET A 633 -7.56 9.83 -12.01
CA MET A 633 -7.32 8.41 -12.17
C MET A 633 -7.36 7.74 -10.79
N PRO A 634 -7.81 6.48 -10.70
CA PRO A 634 -7.81 5.69 -9.47
C PRO A 634 -6.40 5.49 -8.89
#